data_AF-A0A6L4ASE9-F1
#
_entry.id   AF-A0A6L4ASE9-F1
#
_cell.length_a   1.000
_cell.length_b   1.000
_cell.length_c   1.000
_cell.angle_alpha   90.00
_cell.angle_beta   90.00
_cell.angle_gamma   90.00
#
_symmetry.space_group_name_H-M   'P 1'
#
loop_
_entity.id
_entity.type
_entity.pdbx_description
1 polymer ?
#
loop_
_entity_poly.entity_id
_entity_poly.type
_entity_poly.pdbx_seq_one_letter_code
_entity_poly.pdbx_strand_id
1 'polypeptide(L)'
;MSRPLASLLAALLLAAAPAAAVELTAEEAVRRALALSPDLARAEQEVALRAAVVGQARGLFDGAILADARVDYGVEELVGRRLKAEVDRRLRLEIPPPILDDIARQLMERLPTDASFFLPSSCLDATSFIVLGGTSTVVCVNDDGNVLGLLDPSISLDPSLPSTIALSQAFAGLDGIDERVQVFIDLLRNSAADQMRLAALILRKTADSLRFQRQRLGEVPDDRESIRLNAGVDYRIPFRSGVALVSSLSVASSEENFRGKRLDPTWGDSPIANQFQAAAGVALDLPLGRGGGRDSFAAPLAAAEHDLA
;
A
#
# COMPACT_ATOMS: atom_id res chain seq x y z
N MET A 1 -26.37 -70.76 34.28
CA MET A 1 -26.82 -70.36 32.92
C MET A 1 -25.83 -69.29 32.45
N SER A 2 -25.00 -69.38 31.42
CA SER A 2 -24.69 -70.35 30.38
C SER A 2 -23.35 -69.87 29.77
N ARG A 3 -22.26 -70.64 29.91
CA ARG A 3 -21.23 -70.76 28.85
C ARG A 3 -21.71 -71.87 27.89
N PRO A 4 -21.18 -72.11 26.67
CA PRO A 4 -19.95 -71.62 26.01
C PRO A 4 -20.17 -71.32 24.48
N LEU A 5 -19.12 -71.14 23.66
CA LEU A 5 -19.01 -71.50 22.21
C LEU A 5 -18.15 -70.56 21.32
N ALA A 6 -17.07 -69.96 21.83
CA ALA A 6 -16.07 -69.29 20.96
C ALA A 6 -14.62 -69.75 21.20
N SER A 7 -14.44 -70.86 21.92
CA SER A 7 -13.12 -71.46 22.21
C SER A 7 -12.89 -72.79 21.47
N LEU A 8 -13.66 -73.08 20.41
CA LEU A 8 -13.63 -74.37 19.69
C LEU A 8 -13.26 -74.26 18.20
N LEU A 9 -12.84 -73.08 17.72
CA LEU A 9 -12.44 -72.87 16.33
C LEU A 9 -10.93 -72.73 16.11
N ALA A 10 -10.11 -72.98 17.15
CA ALA A 10 -8.65 -73.08 17.04
C ALA A 10 -8.13 -74.54 17.01
N ALA A 11 -9.03 -75.54 17.02
CA ALA A 11 -8.66 -76.96 17.13
C ALA A 11 -9.01 -77.82 15.90
N LEU A 12 -9.45 -77.23 14.79
CA LEU A 12 -9.83 -77.99 13.58
C LEU A 12 -9.30 -77.34 12.29
N LEU A 13 -7.97 -77.21 12.22
CA LEU A 13 -7.23 -77.14 10.96
C LEU A 13 -5.82 -77.76 11.11
N LEU A 14 -5.69 -78.75 12.01
CA LEU A 14 -4.68 -79.81 11.87
C LEU A 14 -5.20 -80.83 10.84
N ALA A 15 -5.34 -80.40 9.59
CA ALA A 15 -5.43 -81.33 8.49
C ALA A 15 -4.04 -81.92 8.31
N ALA A 16 -3.90 -83.19 8.69
CA ALA A 16 -2.72 -84.00 8.47
C ALA A 16 -2.36 -84.00 6.97
N ALA A 17 -1.42 -83.14 6.59
CA ALA A 17 -0.63 -83.38 5.39
C ALA A 17 0.21 -84.62 5.67
N PRO A 18 0.23 -85.64 4.79
CA PRO A 18 1.18 -86.72 4.93
C PRO A 18 2.57 -86.09 4.91
N ALA A 19 3.32 -86.25 5.99
CA ALA A 19 4.75 -86.02 6.00
C ALA A 19 5.38 -87.06 5.07
N ALA A 20 5.29 -86.79 3.76
CA ALA A 20 6.27 -87.29 2.83
C ALA A 20 7.59 -86.72 3.37
N ALA A 21 8.40 -87.59 3.96
CA ALA A 21 9.79 -87.31 4.23
C ALA A 21 10.48 -87.10 2.87
N VAL A 22 10.28 -85.91 2.30
CA VAL A 22 11.16 -85.40 1.27
C VAL A 22 12.49 -85.31 1.98
N GLU A 23 13.45 -86.14 1.57
CA GLU A 23 14.84 -86.02 1.99
C GLU A 23 15.29 -84.63 1.52
N LEU A 24 15.11 -83.65 2.39
CA LEU A 24 15.68 -82.33 2.22
C LEU A 24 17.18 -82.56 2.21
N THR A 25 17.80 -82.26 1.08
CA THR A 25 19.25 -82.19 1.03
C THR A 25 19.71 -81.24 2.13
N ALA A 26 20.85 -81.52 2.75
CA ALA A 26 21.37 -80.70 3.85
C ALA A 26 21.42 -79.20 3.47
N GLU A 27 21.67 -78.90 2.19
CA GLU A 27 21.62 -77.55 1.64
C GLU A 27 20.23 -76.90 1.69
N GLU A 28 19.18 -77.63 1.31
CA GLU A 28 17.81 -77.10 1.31
C GLU A 28 17.27 -76.91 2.73
N ALA A 29 17.67 -77.80 3.66
CA ALA A 29 17.37 -77.64 5.09
C ALA A 29 18.03 -76.37 5.67
N VAL A 30 19.30 -76.11 5.33
CA VAL A 30 20.03 -74.90 5.75
C VAL A 30 19.40 -73.64 5.13
N ARG A 31 19.10 -73.65 3.84
CA ARG A 31 18.48 -72.52 3.14
C ARG A 31 17.13 -72.14 3.77
N ARG A 32 16.31 -73.15 4.08
CA ARG A 32 14.99 -72.94 4.69
C ARG A 32 15.08 -72.50 6.14
N ALA A 33 16.06 -73.02 6.89
CA ALA A 33 16.34 -72.60 8.26
C ALA A 33 16.82 -71.14 8.32
N LEU A 34 17.70 -70.71 7.40
CA LEU A 34 18.14 -69.32 7.29
C LEU A 34 16.99 -68.40 6.88
N ALA A 35 16.18 -68.79 5.89
CA ALA A 35 15.06 -68.00 5.40
C ALA A 35 13.93 -67.80 6.43
N LEU A 36 13.79 -68.71 7.40
CA LEU A 36 12.77 -68.65 8.44
C LEU A 36 13.33 -68.32 9.83
N SER A 37 14.63 -68.00 9.93
CA SER A 37 15.26 -67.69 11.21
C SER A 37 14.79 -66.33 11.74
N PRO A 38 14.09 -66.28 12.88
CA PRO A 38 13.66 -65.02 13.47
C PRO A 38 14.83 -64.16 13.94
N ASP A 39 15.97 -64.78 14.27
CA ASP A 39 17.17 -64.06 14.72
C ASP A 39 17.89 -63.37 13.55
N LEU A 40 17.90 -64.01 12.37
CA LEU A 40 18.43 -63.39 11.15
C LEU A 40 17.55 -62.20 10.72
N ALA A 41 16.22 -62.37 10.77
CA ALA A 41 15.28 -61.28 10.49
C ALA A 41 15.43 -60.09 11.47
N ARG A 42 15.71 -60.35 12.76
CA ARG A 42 16.00 -59.29 13.75
C ARG A 42 17.31 -58.58 13.45
N ALA A 43 18.36 -59.32 13.11
CA ALA A 43 19.65 -58.74 12.74
C ALA A 43 19.53 -57.85 11.48
N GLU A 44 18.77 -58.29 10.47
CA GLU A 44 18.48 -57.48 9.29
C GLU A 44 17.71 -56.20 9.63
N GLN A 45 16.70 -56.28 10.50
CA GLN A 45 15.96 -55.10 10.97
C GLN A 45 16.83 -54.13 11.75
N GLU A 46 17.74 -54.63 12.58
CA GLU A 46 18.67 -53.80 13.35
C GLU A 46 19.65 -53.06 12.42
N VAL A 47 20.21 -53.75 11.42
CA VAL A 47 21.07 -53.14 10.39
C VAL A 47 20.30 -52.08 9.60
N ALA A 48 19.06 -52.37 9.19
CA ALA A 48 18.22 -51.42 8.48
C ALA A 48 17.92 -50.16 9.31
N LEU A 49 17.66 -50.33 10.62
CA LEU A 49 17.44 -49.22 11.55
C LEU A 49 18.70 -48.36 11.72
N ARG A 50 19.87 -48.98 11.94
CA ARG A 50 21.15 -48.26 12.05
C ARG A 50 21.48 -47.50 10.77
N ALA A 51 21.24 -48.11 9.61
CA ALA A 51 21.41 -47.46 8.32
C ALA A 51 20.46 -46.27 8.14
N ALA A 52 19.21 -46.36 8.60
CA ALA A 52 18.26 -45.26 8.57
C ALA A 52 18.68 -44.09 9.48
N VAL A 53 19.24 -44.38 10.66
CA VAL A 53 19.78 -43.34 11.57
C VAL A 53 20.94 -42.59 10.92
N VAL A 54 21.87 -43.31 10.27
CA VAL A 54 22.95 -42.68 9.49
C VAL A 54 22.38 -41.84 8.33
N GLY A 55 21.36 -42.35 7.64
CA GLY A 55 20.66 -41.61 6.59
C GLY A 55 20.05 -40.29 7.09
N GLN A 56 19.36 -40.32 8.23
CA GLN A 56 18.78 -39.14 8.86
C GLN A 56 19.86 -38.14 9.29
N ALA A 57 20.97 -38.61 9.86
CA ALA A 57 22.09 -37.76 10.27
C ALA A 57 22.79 -37.11 9.07
N ARG A 58 22.88 -37.81 7.92
CA ARG A 58 23.39 -37.24 6.66
C ARG A 58 22.45 -36.17 6.10
N GLY A 59 21.13 -36.38 6.21
CA GLY A 59 20.11 -35.44 5.76
C GLY A 59 20.18 -34.05 6.42
N LEU A 60 20.82 -33.93 7.59
CA LEU A 60 21.10 -32.63 8.22
C LEU A 60 22.03 -31.73 7.39
N PHE A 61 22.79 -32.32 6.46
CA PHE A 61 23.71 -31.61 5.58
C PHE A 61 23.20 -31.47 4.14
N ASP A 62 21.99 -31.93 3.86
CA ASP A 62 21.37 -31.76 2.55
C ASP A 62 20.89 -30.32 2.39
N GLY A 63 20.88 -29.84 1.15
CA GLY A 63 20.33 -28.53 0.82
C GLY A 63 18.83 -28.50 1.11
N ALA A 64 18.35 -27.46 1.76
CA ALA A 64 16.94 -27.28 2.06
C ALA A 64 16.39 -26.03 1.38
N ILE A 65 15.19 -26.14 0.81
CA ILE A 65 14.40 -25.00 0.34
C ILE A 65 13.25 -24.82 1.33
N LEU A 66 13.18 -23.65 1.95
CA LEU A 66 12.06 -23.24 2.79
C LEU A 66 11.31 -22.17 2.03
N ALA A 67 10.02 -22.40 1.79
CA ALA A 67 9.15 -21.41 1.18
C ALA A 67 8.00 -21.13 2.14
N ASP A 68 7.72 -19.85 2.36
CA ASP A 68 6.59 -19.40 3.15
C ASP A 68 5.78 -18.38 2.35
N ALA A 69 4.47 -18.41 2.58
CA ALA A 69 3.56 -17.43 2.03
C ALA A 69 2.48 -17.16 3.07
N ARG A 70 2.30 -15.88 3.36
CA ARG A 70 1.32 -15.38 4.31
C ARG A 70 0.51 -14.28 3.65
N VAL A 71 -0.80 -14.43 3.72
CA VAL A 71 -1.76 -13.41 3.29
C VAL A 71 -2.61 -13.06 4.49
N ASP A 72 -2.53 -11.80 4.93
CA ASP A 72 -3.40 -11.24 5.96
C ASP A 72 -4.42 -10.34 5.28
N TYR A 73 -5.71 -10.69 5.45
CA TYR A 73 -6.85 -9.92 4.98
C TYR A 73 -7.59 -9.35 6.18
N GLY A 74 -7.82 -8.04 6.19
CA GLY A 74 -8.49 -7.34 7.27
C GLY A 74 -9.51 -6.34 6.76
N VAL A 75 -10.66 -6.30 7.42
CA VAL A 75 -11.67 -5.26 7.23
C VAL A 75 -11.94 -4.61 8.58
N GLU A 76 -11.83 -3.29 8.64
CA GLU A 76 -12.06 -2.48 9.84
C GLU A 76 -13.10 -1.40 9.55
N GLU A 77 -14.09 -1.26 10.41
CA GLU A 77 -15.05 -0.16 10.34
C GLU A 77 -14.33 1.18 10.58
N LEU A 78 -14.64 2.19 9.77
CA LEU A 78 -14.18 3.56 9.96
C LEU A 78 -14.95 4.22 11.10
N VAL A 79 -14.31 4.26 12.26
CA VAL A 79 -14.85 4.94 13.44
C VAL A 79 -13.93 6.05 13.96
N GLY A 80 -14.50 6.96 14.74
CA GLY A 80 -13.77 8.00 15.48
C GLY A 80 -12.96 8.95 14.58
N ARG A 81 -11.65 9.06 14.86
CA ARG A 81 -10.77 10.04 14.19
C ARG A 81 -10.62 9.79 12.69
N ARG A 82 -10.64 8.53 12.26
CA ARG A 82 -10.46 8.16 10.84
C ARG A 82 -11.67 8.58 10.01
N LEU A 83 -12.88 8.26 10.50
CA LEU A 83 -14.12 8.70 9.88
C LEU A 83 -14.17 10.23 9.78
N LYS A 84 -13.84 10.93 10.87
CA LYS A 84 -13.79 12.40 10.87
C LYS A 84 -12.82 12.96 9.83
N ALA A 85 -11.63 12.38 9.70
CA ALA A 85 -10.67 12.82 8.69
C ALA A 85 -11.20 12.66 7.26
N GLU A 86 -11.91 11.56 6.96
CA GLU A 86 -12.53 11.32 5.65
C GLU A 86 -13.73 12.24 5.38
N VAL A 87 -14.51 12.58 6.42
CA VAL A 87 -15.58 13.59 6.34
C VAL A 87 -14.98 14.98 6.09
N ASP A 88 -14.00 15.39 6.89
CA ASP A 88 -13.33 16.69 6.76
C ASP A 88 -12.67 16.85 5.38
N ARG A 89 -12.06 15.79 4.84
CA ARG A 89 -11.48 15.76 3.49
C ARG A 89 -12.52 16.06 2.42
N ARG A 90 -13.73 15.51 2.53
CA ARG A 90 -14.83 15.75 1.57
C ARG A 90 -15.42 17.15 1.72
N LEU A 91 -15.62 17.60 2.96
CA LEU A 91 -16.11 18.95 3.24
C LEU A 91 -15.20 20.02 2.65
N ARG A 92 -13.87 19.82 2.70
CA ARG A 92 -12.89 20.72 2.06
C ARG A 92 -13.05 20.87 0.54
N LEU A 93 -13.67 19.90 -0.13
CA LEU A 93 -13.94 19.95 -1.57
C LEU A 93 -15.36 20.38 -1.90
N GLU A 94 -16.28 20.25 -0.93
CA GLU A 94 -17.71 20.54 -1.10
C GLU A 94 -18.07 21.99 -0.75
N ILE A 95 -17.43 22.56 0.27
CA ILE A 95 -17.72 23.92 0.76
C ILE A 95 -17.20 25.03 -0.18
N PRO A 96 -15.98 24.97 -0.73
CA PRO A 96 -15.47 26.09 -1.54
C PRO A 96 -16.19 26.35 -2.88
N PRO A 97 -16.60 25.35 -3.68
CA PRO A 97 -17.23 25.59 -4.98
C PRO A 97 -18.39 26.59 -5.01
N PRO A 98 -19.42 26.52 -4.13
CA PRO A 98 -20.49 27.51 -4.13
C PRO A 98 -19.98 28.93 -3.83
N ILE A 99 -19.04 29.08 -2.90
CA ILE A 99 -18.43 30.38 -2.56
C ILE A 99 -17.70 30.96 -3.78
N LEU A 100 -16.90 30.15 -4.47
CA LEU A 100 -16.17 30.58 -5.66
C LEU A 100 -17.12 30.99 -6.80
N ASP A 101 -18.24 30.28 -6.98
CA ASP A 101 -19.25 30.63 -7.96
C ASP A 101 -20.00 31.92 -7.62
N ASP A 102 -20.30 32.15 -6.34
CA ASP A 102 -20.93 33.38 -5.88
C ASP A 102 -20.00 34.58 -6.06
N ILE A 103 -18.71 34.44 -5.74
CA ILE A 103 -17.69 35.47 -6.00
C ILE A 103 -17.57 35.73 -7.51
N ALA A 104 -17.51 34.68 -8.34
CA ALA A 104 -17.46 34.82 -9.79
C ALA A 104 -18.71 35.53 -10.33
N ARG A 105 -19.89 35.28 -9.75
CA ARG A 105 -21.14 35.97 -10.11
C ARG A 105 -21.09 37.44 -9.72
N GLN A 106 -20.68 37.75 -8.49
CA GLN A 106 -20.53 39.12 -8.01
C GLN A 106 -19.53 39.93 -8.85
N LEU A 107 -18.41 39.33 -9.27
CA LEU A 107 -17.45 39.97 -10.17
C LEU A 107 -18.06 40.31 -11.53
N MET A 108 -18.88 39.42 -12.08
CA MET A 108 -19.57 39.64 -13.35
C MET A 108 -20.71 40.66 -13.25
N GLU A 109 -21.40 40.73 -12.11
CA GLU A 109 -22.44 41.74 -11.86
C GLU A 109 -21.85 43.14 -11.63
N ARG A 110 -20.62 43.22 -11.10
CA ARG A 110 -19.88 44.46 -10.87
C ARG A 110 -18.95 44.88 -12.03
N LEU A 111 -19.10 44.26 -13.21
CA LEU A 111 -18.39 44.66 -14.45
C LEU A 111 -18.39 46.19 -14.58
N PRO A 112 -17.23 46.80 -14.89
CA PRO A 112 -16.77 48.02 -14.25
C PRO A 112 -17.67 49.21 -14.57
N THR A 113 -18.65 49.41 -13.69
CA THR A 113 -19.28 50.72 -13.49
C THR A 113 -18.38 51.61 -12.63
N ASP A 114 -17.59 51.03 -11.72
CA ASP A 114 -16.74 51.73 -10.75
C ASP A 114 -15.27 51.28 -10.78
N ALA A 115 -14.37 52.21 -11.11
CA ALA A 115 -12.92 51.98 -11.10
C ALA A 115 -12.31 51.89 -9.68
N SER A 116 -13.07 52.25 -8.63
CA SER A 116 -12.64 52.18 -7.23
C SER A 116 -12.35 50.75 -6.77
N PHE A 117 -12.92 49.75 -7.45
CA PHE A 117 -12.76 48.34 -7.15
C PHE A 117 -11.33 47.79 -7.34
N PHE A 118 -10.49 48.51 -8.08
CA PHE A 118 -9.09 48.15 -8.31
C PHE A 118 -8.11 48.92 -7.41
N LEU A 119 -8.61 49.81 -6.56
CA LEU A 119 -7.78 50.56 -5.64
C LEU A 119 -7.35 49.66 -4.48
N PRO A 120 -6.09 49.76 -4.00
CA PRO A 120 -5.64 49.03 -2.82
C PRO A 120 -6.51 49.26 -1.58
N SER A 121 -7.11 50.46 -1.47
CA SER A 121 -8.00 50.83 -0.38
C SER A 121 -9.31 50.04 -0.34
N SER A 122 -9.76 49.48 -1.47
CA SER A 122 -10.98 48.67 -1.52
C SER A 122 -10.86 47.36 -0.73
N CYS A 123 -9.63 46.92 -0.44
CA CYS A 123 -9.37 45.68 0.29
C CYS A 123 -9.11 45.87 1.79
N LEU A 124 -9.22 47.09 2.33
CA LEU A 124 -8.89 47.36 3.73
C LEU A 124 -9.77 46.61 4.73
N ASP A 125 -11.04 46.42 4.39
CA ASP A 125 -12.03 45.70 5.23
C ASP A 125 -12.14 44.21 4.85
N ALA A 126 -11.22 43.70 4.03
CA ALA A 126 -11.24 42.30 3.61
C ALA A 126 -10.75 41.39 4.74
N THR A 127 -11.51 40.34 5.00
CA THR A 127 -11.16 39.32 5.99
C THR A 127 -10.57 38.07 5.36
N SER A 128 -10.80 37.89 4.06
CA SER A 128 -10.20 36.81 3.28
C SER A 128 -9.67 37.31 1.93
N PHE A 129 -8.57 36.68 1.51
CA PHE A 129 -7.88 36.97 0.27
C PHE A 129 -7.78 35.69 -0.55
N ILE A 130 -8.24 35.75 -1.79
CA ILE A 130 -8.18 34.62 -2.74
C ILE A 130 -7.16 34.96 -3.80
N VAL A 131 -6.05 34.23 -3.80
CA VAL A 131 -5.01 34.36 -4.81
C VAL A 131 -5.35 33.47 -6.01
N LEU A 132 -5.49 34.06 -7.19
CA LEU A 132 -5.86 33.34 -8.40
C LEU A 132 -4.63 32.74 -9.08
N GLY A 133 -4.49 31.41 -9.00
CA GLY A 133 -3.35 30.69 -9.57
C GLY A 133 -3.17 30.92 -11.08
N GLY A 134 -1.94 31.24 -11.50
CA GLY A 134 -1.60 31.59 -12.89
C GLY A 134 -1.70 33.08 -13.20
N THR A 135 -2.18 33.88 -12.26
CA THR A 135 -2.20 35.35 -12.31
C THR A 135 -1.66 35.92 -11.00
N SER A 136 -1.15 37.15 -11.00
CA SER A 136 -0.79 37.87 -9.78
C SER A 136 -1.98 38.57 -9.12
N THR A 137 -3.20 38.15 -9.49
CA THR A 137 -4.46 38.79 -9.10
C THR A 137 -4.96 38.23 -7.76
N VAL A 138 -5.36 39.12 -6.85
CA VAL A 138 -5.92 38.79 -5.54
C VAL A 138 -7.33 39.36 -5.44
N VAL A 139 -8.29 38.51 -5.09
CA VAL A 139 -9.68 38.92 -4.83
C VAL A 139 -9.87 39.11 -3.33
N CYS A 140 -10.43 40.25 -2.95
CA CYS A 140 -10.64 40.64 -1.56
C CYS A 140 -12.11 40.44 -1.19
N VAL A 141 -12.37 39.72 -0.10
CA VAL A 141 -13.71 39.32 0.31
C VAL A 141 -13.90 39.59 1.81
N ASN A 142 -15.07 40.09 2.19
CA ASN A 142 -15.43 40.32 3.60
C ASN A 142 -15.98 39.04 4.27
N ASP A 143 -16.33 39.14 5.56
CA ASP A 143 -16.89 38.02 6.34
C ASP A 143 -18.24 37.51 5.81
N ASP A 144 -19.00 38.37 5.13
CA ASP A 144 -20.28 38.04 4.53
C ASP A 144 -20.15 37.37 3.14
N GLY A 145 -18.93 37.21 2.63
CA GLY A 145 -18.70 36.67 1.28
C GLY A 145 -18.89 37.68 0.14
N ASN A 146 -18.97 38.97 0.45
CA ASN A 146 -19.06 40.03 -0.54
C ASN A 146 -17.68 40.41 -1.07
N VAL A 147 -17.56 40.51 -2.40
CA VAL A 147 -16.33 40.97 -3.04
C VAL A 147 -16.19 42.47 -2.85
N LEU A 148 -15.12 42.89 -2.18
CA LEU A 148 -14.82 44.29 -1.90
C LEU A 148 -13.96 44.94 -2.99
N GLY A 149 -13.03 44.16 -3.56
CA GLY A 149 -12.07 44.66 -4.54
C GLY A 149 -11.20 43.57 -5.14
N LEU A 150 -10.39 43.99 -6.11
CA LEU A 150 -9.45 43.13 -6.83
C LEU A 150 -8.10 43.84 -6.95
N LEU A 151 -7.06 43.21 -6.42
CA LEU A 151 -5.69 43.69 -6.50
C LEU A 151 -4.99 42.98 -7.64
N ASP A 152 -4.60 43.74 -8.65
CA ASP A 152 -3.74 43.23 -9.71
C ASP A 152 -2.55 44.17 -9.86
N PRO A 153 -1.31 43.70 -9.67
CA PRO A 153 -0.13 44.56 -9.83
C PRO A 153 0.04 45.07 -11.27
N SER A 154 -0.60 44.46 -12.27
CA SER A 154 -0.59 44.94 -13.65
C SER A 154 -1.55 46.10 -13.92
N ILE A 155 -2.57 46.29 -13.07
CA ILE A 155 -3.55 47.40 -13.18
C ILE A 155 -3.50 48.34 -11.98
N SER A 156 -2.69 48.02 -10.95
CA SER A 156 -2.45 48.85 -9.76
C SER A 156 -2.20 50.31 -10.16
N LEU A 157 -3.25 51.11 -10.06
CA LEU A 157 -3.17 52.56 -10.16
C LEU A 157 -2.40 53.00 -8.93
N ASP A 158 -1.24 53.62 -9.15
CA ASP A 158 -0.45 54.25 -8.11
C ASP A 158 -1.40 55.08 -7.22
N PRO A 159 -1.38 54.93 -5.89
CA PRO A 159 -2.25 55.70 -4.99
C PRO A 159 -2.01 57.21 -5.07
N SER A 160 -0.91 57.65 -5.70
CA SER A 160 -0.64 59.06 -6.02
C SER A 160 -1.25 59.52 -7.36
N LEU A 161 -1.73 58.61 -8.20
CA LEU A 161 -2.51 58.98 -9.38
C LEU A 161 -3.88 59.50 -8.90
N PRO A 162 -4.29 60.69 -9.36
CA PRO A 162 -5.62 61.18 -9.05
C PRO A 162 -6.61 60.11 -9.53
N SER A 163 -7.55 59.72 -8.66
CA SER A 163 -8.71 58.91 -9.06
C SER A 163 -9.26 59.44 -10.38
N THR A 164 -9.77 58.58 -11.26
CA THR A 164 -10.26 58.95 -12.60
C THR A 164 -11.25 60.13 -12.61
N ILE A 165 -11.91 60.40 -11.48
CA ILE A 165 -12.79 61.56 -11.24
C ILE A 165 -12.00 62.88 -11.09
N ALA A 166 -10.80 62.83 -10.52
CA ALA A 166 -9.90 63.99 -10.38
C ALA A 166 -9.12 64.30 -11.67
N LEU A 167 -8.87 63.31 -12.54
CA LEU A 167 -8.27 63.55 -13.86
C LEU A 167 -9.24 64.33 -14.78
N SER A 168 -10.54 63.99 -14.80
CA SER A 168 -11.53 64.77 -15.56
C SER A 168 -11.67 66.21 -15.06
N GLN A 169 -11.50 66.46 -13.76
CA GLN A 169 -11.51 67.83 -13.21
C GLN A 169 -10.21 68.59 -13.45
N ALA A 170 -9.06 67.91 -13.50
CA ALA A 170 -7.76 68.52 -13.80
C ALA A 170 -7.64 68.97 -15.27
N PHE A 171 -8.42 68.37 -16.17
CA PHE A 171 -8.41 68.68 -17.62
C PHE A 171 -9.62 69.46 -18.12
N ALA A 172 -10.53 69.88 -17.24
CA ALA A 172 -11.78 70.60 -17.57
C ALA A 172 -11.62 71.98 -18.25
N GLY A 173 -10.39 72.39 -18.61
CA GLY A 173 -10.10 73.65 -19.30
C GLY A 173 -9.30 73.50 -20.61
N LEU A 174 -9.15 72.28 -21.14
CA LEU A 174 -8.34 72.01 -22.33
C LEU A 174 -9.18 71.31 -23.40
N ASP A 175 -9.89 72.11 -24.20
CA ASP A 175 -10.67 71.70 -25.37
C ASP A 175 -9.74 70.96 -26.37
N GLY A 176 -9.76 69.63 -26.34
CA GLY A 176 -8.89 68.74 -27.13
C GLY A 176 -8.22 67.61 -26.34
N ILE A 177 -8.20 67.71 -25.00
CA ILE A 177 -7.73 66.62 -24.12
C ILE A 177 -8.86 65.63 -23.80
N ASP A 178 -10.11 66.06 -23.88
CA ASP A 178 -11.29 65.24 -23.58
C ASP A 178 -11.36 63.96 -24.41
N GLU A 179 -11.10 63.98 -25.73
CA GLU A 179 -11.12 62.75 -26.54
C GLU A 179 -10.04 61.75 -26.12
N ARG A 180 -8.82 62.22 -25.81
CA ARG A 180 -7.72 61.34 -25.38
C ARG A 180 -7.95 60.78 -23.99
N VAL A 181 -8.56 61.57 -23.10
CA VAL A 181 -8.93 61.15 -21.75
C VAL A 181 -10.07 60.13 -21.80
N GLN A 182 -11.09 60.33 -22.63
CA GLN A 182 -12.17 59.36 -22.81
C GLN A 182 -11.65 58.03 -23.38
N VAL A 183 -10.79 58.06 -24.41
CA VAL A 183 -10.17 56.84 -24.95
C VAL A 183 -9.34 56.11 -23.89
N PHE A 184 -8.60 56.84 -23.04
CA PHE A 184 -7.84 56.24 -21.94
C PHE A 184 -8.76 55.61 -20.88
N ILE A 185 -9.85 56.29 -20.50
CA ILE A 185 -10.86 55.80 -19.55
C ILE A 185 -11.53 54.53 -20.11
N ASP A 186 -11.92 54.52 -21.38
CA ASP A 186 -12.52 53.35 -22.03
C ASP A 186 -11.54 52.19 -22.11
N LEU A 187 -10.27 52.45 -22.39
CA LEU A 187 -9.23 51.43 -22.43
C LEU A 187 -8.98 50.82 -21.04
N LEU A 188 -8.96 51.64 -19.99
CA LEU A 188 -8.90 51.17 -18.61
C LEU A 188 -10.14 50.36 -18.20
N ARG A 189 -11.35 50.83 -18.55
CA ARG A 189 -12.61 50.09 -18.28
C ARG A 189 -12.65 48.75 -19.00
N ASN A 190 -12.25 48.71 -20.27
CA ASN A 190 -12.21 47.47 -21.03
C ASN A 190 -11.17 46.50 -20.45
N SER A 191 -9.98 46.99 -20.09
CA SER A 191 -8.94 46.18 -19.45
C SER A 191 -9.41 45.62 -18.10
N ALA A 192 -10.01 46.46 -17.26
CA ALA A 192 -10.62 46.06 -15.99
C ALA A 192 -11.73 45.00 -16.17
N ALA A 193 -12.60 45.18 -17.16
CA ALA A 193 -13.67 44.24 -17.49
C ALA A 193 -13.11 42.89 -17.91
N ASP A 194 -12.06 42.88 -18.73
CA ASP A 194 -11.41 41.66 -19.18
C ASP A 194 -10.70 40.91 -18.04
N GLN A 195 -10.09 41.64 -17.10
CA GLN A 195 -9.53 41.04 -15.89
C GLN A 195 -10.59 40.43 -14.98
N MET A 196 -11.71 41.13 -14.74
CA MET A 196 -12.82 40.59 -13.95
C MET A 196 -13.41 39.32 -14.60
N ARG A 197 -13.56 39.32 -15.94
CA ARG A 197 -14.01 38.14 -16.70
C ARG A 197 -13.04 36.98 -16.56
N LEU A 198 -11.73 37.24 -16.67
CA LEU A 198 -10.70 36.22 -16.49
C LEU A 198 -10.71 35.65 -15.07
N ALA A 199 -10.79 36.51 -14.06
CA ALA A 199 -10.87 36.12 -12.66
C ALA A 199 -12.10 35.23 -12.39
N ALA A 200 -13.28 35.66 -12.86
CA ALA A 200 -14.51 34.89 -12.76
C ALA A 200 -14.41 33.53 -13.47
N LEU A 201 -13.76 33.47 -14.64
CA LEU A 201 -13.53 32.22 -15.36
C LEU A 201 -12.62 31.26 -14.58
N ILE A 202 -11.53 31.76 -13.99
CA ILE A 202 -10.60 30.95 -13.18
C ILE A 202 -11.32 30.40 -11.94
N LEU A 203 -12.09 31.23 -11.25
CA LEU A 203 -12.87 30.83 -10.08
C LEU A 203 -13.87 29.71 -10.42
N ARG A 204 -14.64 29.86 -11.51
CA ARG A 204 -15.59 28.82 -11.97
C ARG A 204 -14.89 27.52 -12.35
N LYS A 205 -13.80 27.58 -13.12
CA LYS A 205 -13.02 26.39 -13.47
C LYS A 205 -12.46 25.69 -12.23
N THR A 206 -12.05 26.46 -11.22
CA THR A 206 -11.58 25.92 -9.95
C THR A 206 -12.71 25.25 -9.18
N ALA A 207 -13.89 25.87 -9.10
CA ALA A 207 -15.09 25.28 -8.51
C ALA A 207 -15.47 23.96 -9.19
N ASP A 208 -15.46 23.92 -10.52
CA ASP A 208 -15.75 22.72 -11.30
C ASP A 208 -14.70 21.62 -11.06
N SER A 209 -13.41 21.97 -11.03
CA SER A 209 -12.34 21.02 -10.70
C SER A 209 -12.53 20.39 -9.32
N LEU A 210 -12.88 21.19 -8.30
CA LEU A 210 -13.15 20.70 -6.95
C LEU A 210 -14.40 19.81 -6.91
N ARG A 211 -15.46 20.15 -7.66
CA ARG A 211 -16.64 19.29 -7.82
C ARG A 211 -16.29 17.96 -8.45
N PHE A 212 -15.48 17.95 -9.52
CA PHE A 212 -15.02 16.71 -10.14
C PHE A 212 -14.20 15.86 -9.16
N GLN A 213 -13.32 16.46 -8.37
CA GLN A 213 -12.58 15.74 -7.32
C GLN A 213 -13.52 15.17 -6.25
N ARG A 214 -14.52 15.94 -5.81
CA ARG A 214 -15.54 15.52 -4.85
C ARG A 214 -16.39 14.35 -5.38
N GLN A 215 -16.76 14.40 -6.66
CA GLN A 215 -17.50 13.32 -7.34
C GLN A 215 -16.64 12.05 -7.46
N ARG A 216 -15.36 12.18 -7.81
CA ARG A 216 -14.43 11.04 -7.88
C ARG A 216 -14.22 10.36 -6.53
N LEU A 217 -14.20 11.14 -5.44
CA LEU A 217 -14.15 10.60 -4.08
C LEU A 217 -15.41 9.81 -3.70
N GLY A 218 -16.56 10.18 -4.26
CA GLY A 218 -17.85 9.55 -3.99
C GLY A 218 -18.28 9.65 -2.51
N GLU A 219 -19.09 8.71 -2.08
CA GLU A 219 -19.59 8.64 -0.70
C GLU A 219 -18.47 8.36 0.32
N VAL A 220 -18.74 8.69 1.59
CA VAL A 220 -17.86 8.34 2.70
C VAL A 220 -17.88 6.81 2.86
N PRO A 221 -16.71 6.15 2.88
CA PRO A 221 -16.65 4.72 3.09
C PRO A 221 -16.93 4.37 4.55
N ASP A 222 -17.65 3.26 4.75
CA ASP A 222 -17.91 2.70 6.08
C ASP A 222 -16.78 1.79 6.54
N ASP A 223 -16.12 1.10 5.61
CA ASP A 223 -15.11 0.08 5.89
C ASP A 223 -13.76 0.40 5.22
N ARG A 224 -12.68 0.14 5.95
CA ARG A 224 -11.31 0.06 5.44
C ARG A 224 -10.95 -1.40 5.21
N GLU A 225 -10.29 -1.66 4.10
CA GLU A 225 -9.78 -2.95 3.67
C GLU A 225 -8.25 -2.90 3.65
N SER A 226 -7.60 -3.90 4.23
CA SER A 226 -6.15 -4.05 4.18
C SER A 226 -5.78 -5.45 3.72
N ILE A 227 -4.88 -5.52 2.75
CA ILE A 227 -4.33 -6.77 2.23
C ILE A 227 -2.83 -6.71 2.42
N ARG A 228 -2.27 -7.66 3.17
CA ARG A 228 -0.83 -7.81 3.31
C ARG A 228 -0.41 -9.17 2.81
N LEU A 229 0.52 -9.19 1.87
CA LEU A 229 1.13 -10.40 1.35
C LEU A 229 2.60 -10.39 1.73
N ASN A 230 3.07 -11.46 2.34
CA ASN A 230 4.49 -11.73 2.55
C ASN A 230 4.79 -13.11 1.99
N ALA A 231 5.75 -13.20 1.08
CA ALA A 231 6.21 -14.47 0.53
C ALA A 231 7.73 -14.51 0.56
N GLY A 232 8.27 -15.64 0.97
CA GLY A 232 9.70 -15.87 1.13
C GLY A 232 10.11 -17.22 0.55
N VAL A 233 11.31 -17.26 -0.02
CA VAL A 233 12.00 -18.50 -0.38
C VAL A 233 13.45 -18.39 0.07
N ASP A 234 13.84 -19.30 0.94
CA ASP A 234 15.20 -19.45 1.43
C ASP A 234 15.77 -20.78 0.95
N TYR A 235 16.95 -20.73 0.34
CA TYR A 235 17.75 -21.90 0.01
C TYR A 235 18.98 -21.96 0.92
N ARG A 236 19.09 -23.03 1.70
CA ARG A 236 20.16 -23.24 2.67
C ARG A 236 21.03 -24.41 2.25
N ILE A 237 22.34 -24.17 2.15
CA ILE A 237 23.36 -25.20 1.94
C ILE A 237 24.22 -25.28 3.21
N PRO A 238 23.92 -26.22 4.12
CA PRO A 238 24.75 -26.46 5.29
C PRO A 238 26.05 -27.22 4.90
N PHE A 239 27.16 -26.84 5.51
CA PHE A 239 28.43 -27.54 5.39
C PHE A 239 28.72 -28.32 6.66
N ARG A 240 29.52 -29.40 6.54
CA ARG A 240 29.99 -30.19 7.69
C ARG A 240 30.81 -29.39 8.70
N SER A 241 31.31 -28.22 8.30
CA SER A 241 31.95 -27.27 9.21
C SER A 241 30.98 -26.56 10.14
N GLY A 242 29.66 -26.70 9.98
CA GLY A 242 28.67 -25.87 10.67
C GLY A 242 28.44 -24.51 10.01
N VAL A 243 29.23 -24.15 8.99
CA VAL A 243 28.97 -23.00 8.12
C VAL A 243 27.73 -23.30 7.28
N ALA A 244 26.90 -22.30 6.97
CA ALA A 244 25.84 -22.45 5.99
C ALA A 244 25.78 -21.27 5.03
N LEU A 245 25.62 -21.56 3.74
CA LEU A 245 25.28 -20.54 2.74
C LEU A 245 23.76 -20.44 2.67
N VAL A 246 23.21 -19.24 2.82
CA VAL A 246 21.78 -18.98 2.75
C VAL A 246 21.53 -17.98 1.62
N SER A 247 20.71 -18.35 0.66
CA SER A 247 20.20 -17.44 -0.36
C SER A 247 18.73 -17.19 -0.10
N SER A 248 18.32 -15.93 0.03
CA SER A 248 16.94 -15.56 0.31
C SER A 248 16.35 -14.70 -0.79
N LEU A 249 15.07 -14.90 -1.07
CA LEU A 249 14.24 -14.04 -1.89
C LEU A 249 12.95 -13.80 -1.13
N SER A 250 12.59 -12.55 -0.89
CA SER A 250 11.36 -12.17 -0.21
C SER A 250 10.62 -11.09 -1.00
N VAL A 251 9.31 -11.18 -0.99
CA VAL A 251 8.39 -10.22 -1.59
C VAL A 251 7.35 -9.89 -0.53
N ALA A 252 7.19 -8.60 -0.27
CA ALA A 252 6.17 -8.06 0.62
C ALA A 252 5.30 -7.06 -0.15
N SER A 253 4.00 -7.15 0.01
CA SER A 253 3.03 -6.20 -0.50
C SER A 253 2.08 -5.78 0.61
N SER A 254 1.80 -4.49 0.69
CA SER A 254 0.79 -3.93 1.58
C SER A 254 -0.10 -3.01 0.79
N GLU A 255 -1.37 -3.37 0.72
CA GLU A 255 -2.44 -2.56 0.12
C GLU A 255 -3.39 -2.14 1.21
N GLU A 256 -3.75 -0.87 1.23
CA GLU A 256 -4.75 -0.32 2.14
C GLU A 256 -5.71 0.55 1.35
N ASN A 257 -6.98 0.16 1.30
CA ASN A 257 -8.02 0.89 0.57
C ASN A 257 -9.30 0.95 1.40
N PHE A 258 -10.32 1.61 0.88
CA PHE A 258 -11.68 1.55 1.37
C PHE A 258 -12.48 0.53 0.59
N ARG A 259 -13.35 -0.19 1.29
CA ARG A 259 -14.16 -1.24 0.69
C ARG A 259 -15.05 -0.67 -0.42
N GLY A 260 -15.02 -1.32 -1.58
CA GLY A 260 -15.83 -0.90 -2.74
C GLY A 260 -15.32 0.33 -3.48
N LYS A 261 -14.19 0.91 -3.08
CA LYS A 261 -13.49 1.96 -3.87
C LYS A 261 -12.48 1.32 -4.82
N ARG A 262 -12.11 2.05 -5.87
CA ARG A 262 -11.08 1.61 -6.82
C ARG A 262 -9.70 1.83 -6.19
N LEU A 263 -8.73 0.98 -6.54
CA LEU A 263 -7.31 1.07 -6.15
C LEU A 263 -6.54 2.23 -6.82
N ASP A 264 -7.27 3.17 -7.43
CA ASP A 264 -6.65 4.32 -8.08
C ASP A 264 -6.73 5.52 -7.11
N PRO A 265 -5.57 6.10 -6.71
CA PRO A 265 -5.51 7.25 -5.83
C PRO A 265 -6.38 8.44 -6.27
N THR A 266 -6.66 8.54 -7.57
CA THR A 266 -7.49 9.60 -8.14
C THR A 266 -9.00 9.38 -7.98
N TRP A 267 -9.44 8.20 -7.52
CA TRP A 267 -10.85 7.77 -7.40
C TRP A 267 -11.29 7.43 -5.98
N GLY A 268 -10.79 8.19 -4.99
CA GLY A 268 -11.24 8.08 -3.61
C GLY A 268 -10.62 6.94 -2.83
N ASP A 269 -9.40 6.56 -3.20
CA ASP A 269 -8.56 5.63 -2.46
C ASP A 269 -8.12 6.21 -1.10
N SER A 270 -7.62 5.32 -0.26
CA SER A 270 -6.85 5.62 0.93
C SER A 270 -5.70 6.58 0.59
N PRO A 271 -5.37 7.55 1.47
CA PRO A 271 -4.20 8.40 1.27
C PRO A 271 -2.87 7.64 1.45
N ILE A 272 -2.91 6.39 1.90
CA ILE A 272 -1.73 5.55 2.12
C ILE A 272 -1.43 4.82 0.81
N ALA A 273 -0.27 5.08 0.24
CA ALA A 273 0.14 4.45 -1.01
C ALA A 273 0.41 2.95 -0.80
N ASN A 274 -0.02 2.14 -1.78
CA ASN A 274 0.32 0.73 -1.83
C ASN A 274 1.84 0.55 -1.91
N GLN A 275 2.37 -0.35 -1.10
CA GLN A 275 3.80 -0.64 -1.02
C GLN A 275 4.09 -2.02 -1.57
N PHE A 276 5.09 -2.12 -2.42
CA PHE A 276 5.62 -3.37 -2.94
C PHE A 276 7.12 -3.36 -2.70
N GLN A 277 7.61 -4.34 -1.96
CA GLN A 277 9.01 -4.51 -1.61
C GLN A 277 9.44 -5.89 -2.07
N ALA A 278 10.59 -5.95 -2.75
CA ALA A 278 11.25 -7.19 -3.08
C ALA A 278 12.69 -7.09 -2.59
N ALA A 279 13.13 -8.09 -1.84
CA ALA A 279 14.49 -8.17 -1.33
C ALA A 279 15.08 -9.54 -1.68
N ALA A 280 16.30 -9.52 -2.19
CA ALA A 280 17.09 -10.73 -2.43
C ALA A 280 18.42 -10.59 -1.69
N GLY A 281 18.89 -11.67 -1.09
CA GLY A 281 20.08 -11.65 -0.26
C GLY A 281 20.85 -12.96 -0.32
N VAL A 282 22.15 -12.85 -0.04
CA VAL A 282 23.01 -14.00 0.22
C VAL A 282 23.70 -13.74 1.56
N ALA A 283 23.58 -14.70 2.47
CA ALA A 283 24.16 -14.67 3.79
C ALA A 283 25.05 -15.89 4.01
N LEU A 284 26.07 -15.72 4.83
CA LEU A 284 26.94 -16.79 5.29
C LEU A 284 26.79 -16.89 6.80
N ASP A 285 26.22 -17.99 7.27
CA ASP A 285 26.10 -18.29 8.69
C ASP A 285 27.40 -18.95 9.18
N LEU A 286 28.08 -18.34 10.14
CA LEU A 286 29.37 -18.75 10.66
C LEU A 286 29.25 -19.08 12.16
N PRO A 287 29.47 -20.34 12.58
CA PRO A 287 29.43 -20.69 13.98
C PRO A 287 30.61 -20.07 14.74
N LEU A 288 30.32 -19.30 15.79
CA LEU A 288 31.32 -18.56 16.59
C LEU A 288 31.99 -19.41 17.68
N GLY A 289 31.67 -20.70 17.79
CA GLY A 289 32.21 -21.61 18.80
C GLY A 289 33.68 -21.99 18.57
N ARG A 290 34.36 -22.45 19.63
CA ARG A 290 35.75 -22.97 19.54
C ARG A 290 35.81 -24.15 18.56
N GLY A 291 36.78 -24.12 17.63
CA GLY A 291 36.86 -25.10 16.54
C GLY A 291 35.92 -24.83 15.36
N GLY A 292 35.23 -23.69 15.35
CA GLY A 292 34.37 -23.28 14.25
C GLY A 292 33.18 -24.21 14.05
N GLY A 293 32.66 -24.83 15.12
CA GLY A 293 31.46 -25.67 15.08
C GLY A 293 31.61 -27.08 14.50
N ARG A 294 32.77 -27.44 13.92
CA ARG A 294 33.01 -28.77 13.30
C ARG A 294 32.64 -29.94 14.20
N ASP A 295 33.15 -29.94 15.43
CA ASP A 295 32.99 -31.08 16.33
C ASP A 295 31.55 -31.19 16.85
N SER A 296 30.88 -30.06 17.08
CA SER A 296 29.50 -30.03 17.58
C SER A 296 28.46 -30.36 16.48
N PHE A 297 28.65 -29.85 15.26
CA PHE A 297 27.70 -30.05 14.17
C PHE A 297 27.84 -31.41 13.47
N ALA A 298 29.06 -31.95 13.38
CA ALA A 298 29.28 -33.28 12.79
C ALA A 298 29.10 -34.42 13.80
N ALA A 299 29.03 -34.14 15.10
CA ALA A 299 28.90 -35.16 16.16
C ALA A 299 27.74 -36.15 15.95
N PRO A 300 26.52 -35.73 15.57
CA PRO A 300 25.42 -36.68 15.34
C PRO A 300 25.71 -37.68 14.22
N LEU A 301 26.39 -37.24 13.15
CA LEU A 301 26.78 -38.11 12.04
C LEU A 301 27.92 -39.04 12.45
N ALA A 302 28.95 -38.53 13.12
CA ALA A 302 30.07 -39.33 13.60
C ALA A 302 29.62 -40.41 14.61
N ALA A 303 28.68 -40.08 15.49
CA ALA A 303 28.07 -41.03 16.42
C ALA A 303 27.28 -42.11 15.67
N ALA A 304 26.42 -41.72 14.72
CA ALA A 304 25.64 -42.66 13.93
C ALA A 304 26.52 -43.60 13.08
N GLU A 305 27.61 -43.09 12.50
CA GLU A 305 28.57 -43.90 11.73
C GLU A 305 29.38 -44.84 12.62
N HIS A 306 29.67 -44.46 13.87
CA HIS A 306 30.31 -45.33 14.85
C HIS A 306 29.39 -46.48 15.29
N ASP A 307 28.09 -46.21 15.46
CA ASP A 307 27.10 -47.24 15.85
C ASP A 307 26.79 -48.23 14.71
N LEU A 308 27.10 -47.89 13.45
CA LEU A 308 26.93 -48.77 12.30
C LEU A 308 28.15 -49.69 12.07
N ALA A 309 29.35 -49.27 12.50
CA ALA A 309 30.62 -49.97 12.29
C ALA A 309 30.86 -51.12 13.28
#